data_AF-A0A7Z9UPH9-F1
#
_entry.id   AF-A0A7Z9UPH9-F1
#
_cell.length_a   1.000
_cell.length_b   1.000
_cell.length_c   1.000
_cell.angle_alpha   90.00
_cell.angle_beta   90.00
_cell.angle_gamma   90.00
#
_symmetry.space_group_name_H-M   'P 1'
#
loop_
_entity.id
_entity.type
_entity.pdbx_description
1 polymer ?
#
loop_
_entity_poly.entity_id
_entity_poly.type
_entity_poly.pdbx_seq_one_letter_code
_entity_poly.pdbx_strand_id
1 'polypeptide(L)'
;MVLLSTKVIRPKPILKHWINKELLLFIDVLSSQCVSAWRRFNGGHTIVFQSMKSGFVHLRVHTEYSLVDGLFKVPKLARAVAEMGMPAVAVTDQSNFFSMVKFYRAGLATGVKPILGVDIWLETDAVDKGLSRVTLLIRDFAGYQRVSNLVSRSYLEGQQRGVPVIQWDWMESVRDSVVVLSGAGEGEIG
;
A
#
# COMPACT_ATOMS: atom_id res chain seq x y z
N MET A 1 -20.19 38.80 -6.78
CA MET A 1 -18.90 39.55 -6.76
C MET A 1 -18.12 38.99 -5.59
N VAL A 2 -17.27 37.97 -5.74
CA VAL A 2 -15.98 37.94 -6.46
C VAL A 2 -15.80 36.57 -7.16
N LEU A 3 -15.54 36.59 -8.46
CA LEU A 3 -15.14 35.44 -9.28
C LEU A 3 -13.61 35.28 -9.19
N LEU A 4 -13.11 34.19 -8.61
CA LEU A 4 -11.70 33.81 -8.74
C LEU A 4 -11.54 32.79 -9.85
N SER A 5 -10.95 33.27 -10.94
CA SER A 5 -10.58 32.56 -12.16
C SER A 5 -9.48 31.53 -11.90
N THR A 6 -9.77 30.25 -12.12
CA THR A 6 -8.77 29.18 -12.15
C THR A 6 -8.03 29.21 -13.50
N LYS A 7 -6.83 29.79 -13.49
CA LYS A 7 -5.89 29.73 -14.61
C LYS A 7 -5.43 28.28 -14.82
N VAL A 8 -6.01 27.61 -15.81
CA VAL A 8 -5.54 26.32 -16.33
C VAL A 8 -4.22 26.55 -17.06
N ILE A 9 -3.11 26.14 -16.45
CA ILE A 9 -1.78 26.13 -17.07
C ILE A 9 -1.80 25.04 -18.15
N ARG A 10 -1.75 25.41 -19.43
CA ARG A 10 -1.56 24.46 -20.54
C ARG A 10 -0.08 24.15 -20.72
N PRO A 11 0.37 22.88 -20.67
CA PRO A 11 1.75 22.53 -20.96
C PRO A 11 2.08 22.64 -22.46
N LYS A 12 3.31 23.10 -22.77
CA LYS A 12 3.86 23.30 -24.13
C LYS A 12 4.08 21.96 -24.87
N PRO A 13 4.03 21.95 -26.22
CA PRO A 13 3.81 20.73 -27.01
C PRO A 13 5.09 20.01 -27.44
N ILE A 14 6.04 19.75 -26.52
CA ILE A 14 7.30 19.02 -26.86
C ILE A 14 7.61 17.80 -25.95
N LEU A 15 6.81 17.51 -24.92
CA LEU A 15 7.04 16.37 -24.02
C LEU A 15 5.94 15.30 -24.11
N LYS A 16 5.50 14.94 -25.32
CA LYS A 16 4.41 13.96 -25.54
C LYS A 16 4.85 12.50 -25.66
N HIS A 17 6.14 12.17 -25.62
CA HIS A 17 6.60 10.80 -25.93
C HIS A 17 7.00 9.94 -24.71
N TRP A 18 6.96 10.46 -23.47
CA TRP A 18 7.41 9.69 -22.28
C TRP A 18 6.47 9.74 -21.07
N ILE A 19 5.28 10.34 -21.18
CA ILE A 19 4.31 10.42 -20.07
C ILE A 19 2.94 10.00 -20.58
N ASN A 20 2.74 8.72 -20.92
CA ASN A 20 1.42 8.21 -21.27
C ASN A 20 1.29 6.72 -20.93
N LYS A 21 0.85 6.43 -19.68
CA LYS A 21 -0.27 5.53 -19.33
C LYS A 21 -0.30 5.09 -17.86
N GLU A 22 0.81 5.15 -17.11
CA GLU A 22 0.84 4.59 -15.74
C GLU A 22 0.68 5.61 -14.60
N LEU A 23 0.97 6.90 -14.82
CA LEU A 23 0.92 7.92 -13.75
C LEU A 23 -0.47 8.45 -13.40
N LEU A 24 -1.50 8.17 -14.22
CA LEU A 24 -2.88 8.62 -13.97
C LEU A 24 -3.66 7.71 -13.02
N LEU A 25 -3.08 6.59 -12.55
CA LEU A 25 -3.71 5.72 -11.55
C LEU A 25 -3.52 6.20 -10.11
N PHE A 26 -2.77 7.29 -9.90
CA PHE A 26 -2.41 7.78 -8.57
C PHE A 26 -3.25 8.93 -8.02
N ILE A 27 -4.15 9.51 -8.82
CA ILE A 27 -4.97 10.65 -8.40
C ILE A 27 -6.45 10.33 -8.62
N ASP A 28 -7.20 10.38 -7.52
CA ASP A 28 -8.66 10.42 -7.40
C ASP A 28 -9.49 9.15 -7.68
N VAL A 29 -9.61 8.31 -6.64
CA VAL A 29 -10.77 7.40 -6.44
C VAL A 29 -11.84 8.05 -5.54
N LEU A 30 -11.82 9.38 -5.35
CA LEU A 30 -12.80 10.09 -4.51
C LEU A 30 -13.42 11.34 -5.16
N SER A 31 -13.34 11.50 -6.48
CA SER A 31 -14.18 12.48 -7.19
C SER A 31 -15.22 11.77 -8.07
N SER A 32 -16.47 12.24 -7.99
CA SER A 32 -17.61 11.73 -8.76
C SER A 32 -17.39 11.76 -10.28
N GLN A 33 -16.38 12.52 -10.74
CA GLN A 33 -16.02 12.69 -12.14
C GLN A 33 -15.11 11.56 -12.67
N CYS A 34 -14.18 11.03 -11.87
CA CYS A 34 -13.35 9.87 -12.27
C CYS A 34 -14.19 8.60 -12.51
N VAL A 35 -15.24 8.41 -11.71
CA VAL A 35 -16.20 7.30 -11.88
C VAL A 35 -16.92 7.38 -13.22
N SER A 36 -17.23 8.59 -13.70
CA SER A 36 -17.90 8.81 -14.99
C SER A 36 -16.99 8.58 -16.20
N ALA A 37 -15.70 8.91 -16.06
CA ALA A 37 -14.70 8.69 -17.11
C ALA A 37 -14.35 7.20 -17.24
N TRP A 38 -14.24 6.49 -16.12
CA TRP A 38 -14.01 5.04 -16.10
C TRP A 38 -15.20 4.24 -16.64
N ARG A 39 -16.45 4.69 -16.36
CA ARG A 39 -17.69 4.14 -16.96
C ARG A 39 -17.74 4.17 -18.49
N ARG A 40 -17.01 5.10 -19.13
CA ARG A 40 -17.03 5.27 -20.59
C ARG A 40 -16.03 4.37 -21.32
N PHE A 41 -15.06 3.80 -20.59
CA PHE A 41 -13.98 3.01 -21.17
C PHE A 41 -14.27 1.50 -21.20
N ASN A 42 -15.11 0.97 -20.30
CA ASN A 42 -15.54 -0.42 -20.29
C ASN A 42 -17.06 -0.48 -20.43
N GLY A 43 -17.53 -0.89 -21.61
CA GLY A 43 -18.93 -0.87 -21.99
C GLY A 43 -19.89 -1.39 -20.91
N GLY A 44 -20.83 -0.53 -20.52
CA GLY A 44 -22.18 -0.90 -20.08
C GLY A 44 -22.35 -1.72 -18.80
N HIS A 45 -21.30 -2.16 -18.12
CA HIS A 45 -21.46 -2.86 -16.85
C HIS A 45 -21.66 -1.84 -15.72
N THR A 46 -22.92 -1.69 -15.30
CA THR A 46 -23.30 -1.00 -14.06
C THR A 46 -22.52 -1.64 -12.91
N ILE A 47 -21.42 -1.01 -12.46
CA ILE A 47 -20.86 -1.34 -11.15
C ILE A 47 -21.86 -0.86 -10.13
N VAL A 48 -22.70 -1.80 -9.69
CA VAL A 48 -23.43 -1.70 -8.45
C VAL A 48 -22.36 -1.53 -7.38
N PHE A 49 -22.20 -0.33 -6.82
CA PHE A 49 -21.52 -0.16 -5.53
C PHE A 49 -22.44 -0.84 -4.51
N GLN A 50 -22.30 -2.16 -4.42
CA GLN A 50 -23.10 -3.00 -3.56
C GLN A 50 -22.86 -2.53 -2.13
N SER A 51 -23.97 -2.22 -1.43
CA SER A 51 -23.99 -1.90 -0.01
C SER A 51 -22.96 -2.74 0.74
N MET A 52 -22.02 -2.08 1.42
CA MET A 52 -20.95 -2.76 2.16
C MET A 52 -21.59 -3.60 3.26
N LYS A 53 -21.79 -4.90 3.00
CA LYS A 53 -21.93 -5.88 4.08
C LYS A 53 -20.72 -5.71 4.97
N SER A 54 -20.92 -5.62 6.29
CA SER A 54 -19.86 -5.63 7.28
C SER A 54 -19.05 -6.92 7.11
N GLY A 55 -17.99 -6.81 6.32
CA GLY A 55 -17.12 -7.92 5.93
C GLY A 55 -15.77 -7.77 6.63
N PHE A 56 -15.17 -8.89 6.95
CA PHE A 56 -13.81 -8.94 7.47
C PHE A 56 -12.81 -8.75 6.31
N VAL A 57 -11.74 -8.00 6.56
CA VAL A 57 -10.66 -7.74 5.61
C VAL A 57 -9.33 -8.08 6.28
N HIS A 58 -8.53 -8.92 5.64
CA HIS A 58 -7.18 -9.21 6.11
C HIS A 58 -6.26 -8.01 5.84
N LEU A 59 -5.71 -7.44 6.92
CA LEU A 59 -4.79 -6.30 6.87
C LEU A 59 -3.31 -6.67 7.05
N ARG A 60 -3.01 -7.95 7.27
CA ARG A 60 -1.65 -8.46 7.43
C ARG A 60 -1.55 -9.83 6.78
N VAL A 61 -0.87 -9.91 5.65
CA VAL A 61 -0.69 -11.13 4.85
C VAL A 61 0.69 -11.11 4.22
N HIS A 62 1.44 -12.18 4.40
CA HIS A 62 2.75 -12.36 3.77
C HIS A 62 2.64 -13.26 2.55
N THR A 63 3.25 -12.80 1.47
CA THR A 63 3.29 -13.51 0.19
C THR A 63 4.59 -14.29 0.07
N GLU A 64 4.74 -15.03 -1.02
CA GLU A 64 5.98 -15.71 -1.43
C GLU A 64 7.23 -14.81 -1.49
N TYR A 65 7.07 -13.48 -1.41
CA TYR A 65 8.15 -12.50 -1.39
C TYR A 65 8.61 -12.11 0.02
N SER A 66 7.91 -12.57 1.06
CA SER A 66 8.43 -12.55 2.42
C SER A 66 9.38 -13.74 2.59
N LEU A 67 10.69 -13.49 2.51
CA LEU A 67 11.69 -14.57 2.45
C LEU A 67 11.74 -15.42 3.73
N VAL A 68 11.28 -14.89 4.86
CA VAL A 68 11.34 -15.56 6.16
C VAL A 68 10.14 -16.48 6.38
N ASP A 69 8.93 -16.02 6.04
CA ASP A 69 7.67 -16.66 6.45
C ASP A 69 6.58 -16.67 5.35
N GLY A 70 6.95 -16.31 4.13
CA GLY A 70 6.04 -16.20 2.99
C GLY A 70 5.54 -17.53 2.46
N LEU A 71 4.22 -17.73 2.46
CA LEU A 71 3.59 -18.98 1.99
C LEU A 71 2.77 -18.82 0.70
N PHE A 72 2.13 -17.67 0.50
CA PHE A 72 1.09 -17.53 -0.52
C PHE A 72 1.60 -16.91 -1.82
N LYS A 73 1.31 -17.56 -2.94
CA LYS A 73 1.52 -16.97 -4.27
C LYS A 73 0.52 -15.87 -4.53
N VAL A 74 1.00 -14.71 -4.96
CA VAL A 74 0.19 -13.50 -5.17
C VAL A 74 -1.09 -13.73 -6.01
N PRO A 75 -1.05 -14.42 -7.17
CA PRO A 75 -2.27 -14.62 -7.98
C PRO A 75 -3.26 -15.61 -7.36
N LYS A 76 -2.78 -16.53 -6.49
CA LYS A 76 -3.66 -17.45 -5.76
C LYS A 76 -4.34 -16.71 -4.61
N LEU A 77 -3.61 -15.86 -3.90
CA LEU A 77 -4.16 -15.01 -2.84
C LEU A 77 -5.31 -14.13 -3.37
N ALA A 78 -5.08 -13.40 -4.46
CA ALA A 78 -6.10 -12.50 -5.02
C ALA A 78 -7.38 -13.24 -5.44
N ARG A 79 -7.25 -14.43 -6.05
CA ARG A 79 -8.41 -15.26 -6.43
C ARG A 79 -9.17 -15.79 -5.21
N ALA A 80 -8.46 -16.30 -4.21
CA ALA A 80 -9.11 -16.81 -3.00
C ALA A 80 -9.89 -15.69 -2.27
N VAL A 81 -9.33 -14.49 -2.18
CA VAL A 81 -10.00 -13.32 -1.58
C VAL A 81 -11.26 -12.93 -2.35
N ALA A 82 -11.20 -12.95 -3.69
CA ALA A 82 -12.36 -12.71 -4.54
C ALA A 82 -13.45 -13.79 -4.37
N GLU A 83 -13.07 -15.07 -4.31
CA GLU A 83 -13.98 -16.21 -4.07
C GLU A 83 -14.66 -16.12 -2.70
N MET A 84 -13.97 -15.61 -1.68
CA MET A 84 -14.52 -15.35 -0.35
C MET A 84 -15.42 -14.10 -0.28
N GLY A 85 -15.56 -13.36 -1.39
CA GLY A 85 -16.38 -12.13 -1.43
C GLY A 85 -15.81 -10.98 -0.60
N MET A 86 -14.50 -11.00 -0.31
CA MET A 86 -13.85 -9.93 0.44
C MET A 86 -13.55 -8.73 -0.47
N PRO A 87 -13.92 -7.50 -0.07
CA PRO A 87 -13.77 -6.33 -0.95
C PRO A 87 -12.33 -5.85 -1.07
N ALA A 88 -11.46 -6.20 -0.11
CA ALA A 88 -10.09 -5.74 -0.04
C ALA A 88 -9.19 -6.79 0.64
N VAL A 89 -7.88 -6.66 0.42
CA VAL A 89 -6.85 -7.40 1.16
C VAL A 89 -5.58 -6.56 1.20
N ALA A 90 -4.85 -6.61 2.31
CA ALA A 90 -3.51 -6.03 2.40
C ALA A 90 -2.42 -7.08 2.26
N VAL A 91 -1.32 -6.69 1.62
CA VAL A 91 -0.06 -7.45 1.62
C VAL A 91 0.98 -6.64 2.37
N THR A 92 1.67 -7.29 3.30
CA THR A 92 2.59 -6.68 4.26
C THR A 92 3.86 -7.52 4.39
N ASP A 93 4.57 -7.76 3.28
CA ASP A 93 5.78 -8.60 3.31
C ASP A 93 6.85 -8.06 4.27
N GLN A 94 7.70 -8.95 4.79
CA GLN A 94 8.74 -8.59 5.75
C GLN A 94 9.81 -7.68 5.12
N SER A 95 9.83 -6.43 5.55
CA SER A 95 10.81 -5.39 5.22
C SER A 95 11.03 -5.22 3.72
N ASN A 96 10.03 -5.47 2.87
CA ASN A 96 10.20 -5.32 1.42
C ASN A 96 8.88 -5.03 0.68
N PHE A 97 9.02 -4.60 -0.58
CA PHE A 97 7.90 -4.32 -1.49
C PHE A 97 7.98 -5.15 -2.80
N PHE A 98 8.68 -6.29 -2.81
CA PHE A 98 8.95 -7.01 -4.04
C PHE A 98 7.68 -7.57 -4.71
N SER A 99 6.67 -7.92 -3.91
CA SER A 99 5.38 -8.40 -4.40
C SER A 99 4.48 -7.30 -4.98
N MET A 100 4.77 -6.03 -4.70
CA MET A 100 3.83 -4.91 -4.85
C MET A 100 3.22 -4.83 -6.25
N VAL A 101 4.05 -4.78 -7.29
CA VAL A 101 3.58 -4.61 -8.68
C VAL A 101 2.70 -5.79 -9.11
N LYS A 102 3.11 -7.02 -8.75
CA LYS A 102 2.38 -8.24 -9.07
C LYS A 102 1.05 -8.29 -8.32
N PHE A 103 1.05 -7.89 -7.05
CA PHE A 103 -0.12 -7.87 -6.18
C PHE A 103 -1.14 -6.83 -6.63
N TYR A 104 -0.68 -5.62 -6.92
CA TYR A 104 -1.54 -4.55 -7.40
C TYR A 104 -2.26 -4.95 -8.70
N ARG A 105 -1.52 -5.51 -9.66
CA ARG A 105 -2.09 -6.02 -10.93
C ARG A 105 -3.08 -7.16 -10.70
N ALA A 106 -2.78 -8.09 -9.80
CA ALA A 106 -3.65 -9.23 -9.49
C ALA A 106 -4.95 -8.81 -8.77
N GLY A 107 -4.87 -7.87 -7.82
CA GLY A 107 -6.04 -7.32 -7.13
C GLY A 107 -6.98 -6.63 -8.11
N LEU A 108 -6.44 -5.74 -8.96
CA LEU A 108 -7.24 -5.07 -10.00
C LEU A 108 -7.90 -6.05 -10.98
N ALA A 109 -7.18 -7.10 -11.40
CA ALA A 109 -7.72 -8.10 -12.32
C ALA A 109 -8.86 -8.94 -11.71
N THR A 110 -8.90 -9.06 -10.38
CA THR A 110 -9.90 -9.85 -9.63
C THR A 110 -11.00 -8.98 -9.02
N GLY A 111 -10.94 -7.65 -9.18
CA GLY A 111 -11.90 -6.72 -8.59
C GLY A 111 -11.75 -6.50 -7.09
N VAL A 112 -10.67 -7.01 -6.48
CA VAL A 112 -10.34 -6.84 -5.07
C VAL A 112 -9.48 -5.60 -4.90
N LYS A 113 -9.82 -4.73 -3.94
CA LYS A 113 -9.02 -3.54 -3.64
C LYS A 113 -7.68 -3.95 -2.99
N PRO A 114 -6.52 -3.69 -3.63
CA PRO A 114 -5.23 -3.97 -3.02
C PRO A 114 -4.90 -2.87 -1.99
N ILE A 115 -4.51 -3.27 -0.79
CA ILE A 115 -3.95 -2.39 0.24
C ILE A 115 -2.46 -2.70 0.36
N LEU A 116 -1.62 -1.67 0.28
CA LEU A 116 -0.18 -1.82 0.37
C LEU A 116 0.28 -1.61 1.81
N GLY A 117 1.18 -2.46 2.28
CA GLY A 117 1.86 -2.27 3.53
C GLY A 117 3.16 -3.04 3.59
N VAL A 118 3.81 -2.98 4.75
CA VAL A 118 5.08 -3.65 5.02
C VAL A 118 5.14 -3.97 6.51
N ASP A 119 5.66 -5.14 6.84
CA ASP A 119 6.02 -5.47 8.21
C ASP A 119 7.49 -5.09 8.45
N ILE A 120 7.75 -4.35 9.52
CA ILE A 120 9.09 -3.85 9.85
C ILE A 120 9.53 -4.31 11.24
N TRP A 121 10.84 -4.42 11.42
CA TRP A 121 11.45 -4.50 12.74
C TRP A 121 11.79 -3.10 13.22
N LEU A 122 11.38 -2.81 14.45
CA LEU A 122 11.54 -1.54 15.12
C LEU A 122 12.39 -1.76 16.36
N GLU A 123 13.38 -0.90 16.52
CA GLU A 123 14.18 -0.83 17.73
C GLU A 123 13.29 -0.39 18.90
N THR A 124 13.48 -1.02 20.06
CA THR A 124 12.79 -0.66 21.30
C THR A 124 13.82 -0.25 22.35
N ASP A 125 13.42 0.68 23.20
CA ASP A 125 14.21 1.12 24.36
C ASP A 125 14.20 0.07 25.49
N ALA A 126 13.27 -0.89 25.44
CA ALA A 126 13.16 -1.95 26.43
C ALA A 126 14.26 -3.01 26.26
N VAL A 127 15.32 -2.90 27.07
CA VAL A 127 16.51 -3.76 27.11
C VAL A 127 16.18 -5.27 27.07
N ASP A 128 15.03 -5.66 27.63
CA ASP A 128 14.62 -7.07 27.75
C ASP A 128 13.71 -7.58 26.61
N LYS A 129 13.14 -6.69 25.78
CA LYS A 129 12.11 -7.07 24.78
C LYS A 129 12.66 -7.36 23.38
N GLY A 130 13.93 -7.10 23.10
CA GLY A 130 14.52 -7.33 21.78
C GLY A 130 13.85 -6.48 20.69
N LEU A 131 13.81 -6.92 19.43
CA LEU A 131 13.19 -6.14 18.36
C LEU A 131 11.67 -6.28 18.39
N SER A 132 10.95 -5.17 18.15
CA SER A 132 9.49 -5.16 18.05
C SER A 132 9.06 -5.19 16.59
N ARG A 133 8.08 -6.02 16.23
CA ARG A 133 7.51 -6.04 14.88
C ARG A 133 6.32 -5.09 14.80
N VAL A 134 6.26 -4.32 13.72
CA VAL A 134 5.18 -3.37 13.47
C VAL A 134 4.71 -3.47 12.02
N THR A 135 3.40 -3.42 11.79
CA THR A 135 2.85 -3.40 10.42
C THR A 135 2.49 -1.97 10.03
N LEU A 136 3.01 -1.51 8.90
CA LEU A 136 2.70 -0.19 8.33
C LEU A 136 1.81 -0.36 7.10
N LEU A 137 0.60 0.18 7.15
CA LEU A 137 -0.29 0.28 5.99
C LEU A 137 -0.16 1.66 5.36
N ILE A 138 0.04 1.70 4.05
CA ILE A 138 0.31 2.92 3.31
C ILE A 138 -1.01 3.59 2.90
N ARG A 139 -1.13 4.89 3.18
CA ARG A 139 -2.34 5.66 2.87
C ARG A 139 -2.41 6.15 1.42
N ASP A 140 -1.28 6.57 0.86
CA ASP A 140 -1.21 7.22 -0.45
C ASP A 140 0.16 7.02 -1.13
N PHE A 141 0.35 7.62 -2.32
CA PHE A 141 1.61 7.49 -3.07
C PHE A 141 2.81 8.04 -2.32
N ALA A 142 2.63 9.22 -1.74
CA ALA A 142 3.71 9.93 -1.08
C ALA A 142 4.15 9.12 0.14
N GLY A 143 3.20 8.47 0.81
CA GLY A 143 3.45 7.47 1.83
C GLY A 143 4.21 6.27 1.33
N TYR A 144 3.84 5.69 0.19
CA TYR A 144 4.63 4.62 -0.42
C TYR A 144 6.08 5.04 -0.65
N GLN A 145 6.31 6.22 -1.23
CA GLN A 145 7.67 6.71 -1.49
C GLN A 145 8.46 6.91 -0.20
N ARG A 146 7.85 7.51 0.83
CA ARG A 146 8.49 7.71 2.14
C ARG A 146 8.82 6.40 2.83
N VAL A 147 7.86 5.46 2.88
CA VAL A 147 8.08 4.14 3.50
C VAL A 147 9.09 3.31 2.70
N SER A 148 9.07 3.36 1.37
CA SER A 148 10.07 2.69 0.54
C SER A 148 11.48 3.21 0.83
N ASN A 149 11.64 4.52 1.00
CA ASN A 149 12.93 5.10 1.39
C ASN A 149 13.33 4.69 2.81
N LEU A 150 12.38 4.64 3.75
CA LEU A 150 12.61 4.18 5.12
C LEU A 150 13.08 2.72 5.17
N VAL A 151 12.43 1.84 4.40
CA VAL A 151 12.83 0.43 4.26
C VAL A 151 14.22 0.32 3.63
N SER A 152 14.50 1.05 2.55
CA SER A 152 15.85 1.08 1.97
C SER A 152 16.91 1.55 2.97
N ARG A 153 16.60 2.58 3.77
CA ARG A 153 17.49 3.08 4.82
C ARG A 153 17.78 2.02 5.88
N SER A 154 16.78 1.23 6.29
CA SER A 154 16.97 0.13 7.26
C SER A 154 17.94 -0.95 6.77
N TYR A 155 18.03 -1.20 5.45
CA TYR A 155 19.03 -2.09 4.88
C TYR A 155 20.43 -1.49 4.80
N LEU A 156 20.54 -0.16 4.69
CA LEU A 156 21.84 0.52 4.53
C LEU A 156 22.47 0.90 5.86
N GLU A 157 21.66 1.41 6.79
CA GLU A 157 22.11 2.04 8.05
C GLU A 157 21.63 1.27 9.29
N GLY A 158 20.55 0.51 9.17
CA GLY A 158 19.83 -0.08 10.31
C GLY A 158 20.05 -1.59 10.50
N GLN A 159 21.06 -2.19 9.86
CA GLN A 159 21.25 -3.64 9.95
C GLN A 159 21.75 -4.08 11.33
N GLN A 160 20.96 -4.90 12.01
CA GLN A 160 21.37 -5.60 13.22
C GLN A 160 21.41 -7.10 12.95
N ARG A 161 22.60 -7.70 13.00
CA ARG A 161 22.82 -9.14 12.70
C ARG A 161 22.23 -9.59 11.35
N GLY A 162 22.26 -8.71 10.35
CA GLY A 162 21.72 -8.98 9.01
C GLY A 162 20.21 -8.80 8.86
N VAL A 163 19.51 -8.41 9.93
CA VAL A 163 18.10 -8.02 9.90
C VAL A 163 18.01 -6.50 9.73
N PRO A 164 17.23 -5.99 8.76
CA PRO A 164 16.97 -4.56 8.65
C PRO A 164 16.10 -4.08 9.82
N VAL A 165 16.61 -3.16 10.61
CA VAL A 165 15.91 -2.57 11.76
C VAL A 165 15.72 -1.07 11.52
N ILE A 166 14.52 -0.59 11.82
CA ILE A 166 14.20 0.84 11.81
C ILE A 166 14.37 1.39 13.22
N GLN A 167 15.06 2.51 13.34
CA GLN A 167 15.16 3.24 14.60
C GLN A 167 13.87 4.01 14.87
N TRP A 168 13.49 4.14 16.14
CA TRP A 168 12.25 4.82 16.54
C TRP A 168 12.14 6.24 15.97
N ASP A 169 13.21 7.03 16.04
CA ASP A 169 13.25 8.41 15.55
C ASP A 169 12.99 8.52 14.03
N TRP A 170 13.28 7.47 13.25
CA TRP A 170 13.06 7.51 11.80
C TRP A 170 11.57 7.43 11.43
N MET A 171 10.73 6.92 12.35
CA MET A 171 9.28 6.82 12.15
C MET A 171 8.60 8.17 12.01
N GLU A 172 9.18 9.24 12.57
CA GLU A 172 8.64 10.60 12.43
C GLU A 172 8.52 11.00 10.95
N SER A 173 9.45 10.54 10.10
CA SER A 173 9.43 10.82 8.66
C SER A 173 8.25 10.22 7.90
N VAL A 174 7.56 9.21 8.46
CA VAL A 174 6.44 8.49 7.80
C VAL A 174 5.12 8.61 8.54
N ARG A 175 5.07 9.30 9.70
CA ARG A 175 3.91 9.40 10.59
C ARG A 175 2.61 9.77 9.88
N ASP A 176 2.65 10.79 9.01
CA ASP A 176 1.47 11.29 8.29
C ASP A 176 1.10 10.48 7.04
N SER A 177 1.78 9.36 6.81
CA SER A 177 1.62 8.53 5.62
C SER A 177 1.14 7.12 5.87
N VAL A 178 1.20 6.67 7.11
CA VAL A 178 0.91 5.29 7.46
C VAL A 178 -0.22 5.18 8.45
N VAL A 179 -0.86 4.01 8.45
CA VAL A 179 -1.65 3.50 9.57
C VAL A 179 -0.84 2.36 10.17
N VAL A 180 -0.69 2.34 11.50
CA VAL A 180 0.18 1.41 12.21
C VAL A 180 -0.67 0.36 12.92
N LEU A 181 -0.28 -0.92 12.81
CA LEU A 181 -0.82 -2.01 13.63
C LEU A 181 0.24 -2.44 14.65
N SER A 182 -0.19 -2.79 15.86
CA SER A 182 0.67 -2.99 17.04
C SER A 182 1.73 -4.08 16.90
N GLY A 183 1.54 -5.04 15.98
CA GLY A 183 2.43 -6.19 15.80
C GLY A 183 1.98 -7.49 16.46
N ALA A 184 0.88 -7.45 17.23
CA ALA A 184 0.38 -8.57 18.04
C ALA A 184 1.45 -9.06 19.04
N GLY A 185 1.59 -10.38 19.24
CA GLY A 185 2.52 -10.93 20.25
C GLY A 185 4.01 -10.61 20.04
N GLU A 186 4.40 -10.12 18.87
CA GLU A 186 5.76 -9.65 18.58
C GLU A 186 5.87 -8.12 18.56
N GLY A 187 4.75 -7.43 18.80
CA GLY A 187 4.68 -5.99 18.97
C GLY A 187 5.12 -5.57 20.36
N GLU A 188 5.47 -4.30 20.51
CA GLU A 188 5.87 -3.74 21.80
C GLU A 188 4.72 -3.77 22.83
N ILE A 189 3.48 -3.56 22.35
CA ILE A 189 2.28 -3.34 23.15
C ILE A 189 1.42 -4.62 23.30
N GLY A 190 1.45 -5.52 22.31
CA GLY A 190 0.60 -6.73 22.24
C GLY A 190 -0.62 -6.55 21.35
#